data_AF-A0A429BA95-F1
#
_entry.id   AF-A0A429BA95-F1
#
_cell.length_a   1.000
_cell.length_b   1.000
_cell.length_c   1.000
_cell.angle_alpha   90.00
_cell.angle_beta   90.00
_cell.angle_gamma   90.00
#
_symmetry.space_group_name_H-M   'P 1'
#
loop_
_entity.id
_entity.type
_entity.pdbx_description
1 polymer ?
#
loop_
_entity_poly.entity_id
_entity_poly.type
_entity_poly.pdbx_seq_one_letter_code
_entity_poly.pdbx_strand_id
1 'polypeptide(L)' 'MNPTWRSGTVELLDGYTLTDSEGRRTSTVHGVRFAIEGGYLNVEVPGVPHVQIVSAPAVRLVTCDGVLTS' A
#
# COMPACT_ATOMS: atom_id res chain seq x y z
N MET A 1 11.84 2.86 15.16
CA MET A 1 11.22 4.11 14.63
C MET A 1 9.73 3.82 14.48
N ASN A 2 8.86 4.82 14.65
CA ASN A 2 7.42 4.66 14.46
C ASN A 2 7.08 4.98 12.99
N PRO A 3 6.45 4.08 12.22
CA PRO A 3 6.23 4.32 10.80
C PRO A 3 5.35 5.55 10.58
N THR A 4 5.73 6.41 9.63
CA THR A 4 4.85 7.50 9.19
C THR A 4 3.83 6.95 8.20
N TRP A 5 2.66 6.60 8.72
CA TRP A 5 1.55 6.08 7.93
C TRP A 5 0.86 7.20 7.13
N ARG A 6 0.50 6.90 5.88
CA ARG A 6 -0.27 7.75 4.96
C ARG A 6 -1.40 6.95 4.34
N SER A 7 -2.44 7.62 3.86
CA SER A 7 -3.50 6.99 3.08
C SER A 7 -3.30 7.21 1.58
N GLY A 8 -3.75 6.28 0.75
CA GLY A 8 -3.68 6.46 -0.69
C GLY A 8 -3.91 5.20 -1.53
N THR A 9 -3.32 5.22 -2.72
CA THR A 9 -3.32 4.12 -3.68
C THR A 9 -1.91 3.58 -3.88
N VAL A 10 -1.79 2.26 -3.97
CA VAL A 10 -0.53 1.56 -4.24
C VAL A 10 -0.69 0.75 -5.52
N GLU A 11 0.22 0.96 -6.46
CA GLU A 11 0.35 0.23 -7.72
C GLU A 11 1.71 -0.47 -7.77
N LEU A 12 1.70 -1.77 -8.06
CA LEU A 12 2.90 -2.60 -8.20
C LEU A 12 3.26 -2.84 -9.66
N LEU A 13 4.52 -3.23 -9.89
CA LEU A 13 4.99 -3.74 -11.17
C LEU A 13 4.36 -5.11 -11.48
N ASP A 14 4.34 -5.46 -12.76
CA ASP A 14 3.84 -6.75 -13.23
C ASP A 14 4.59 -7.92 -12.55
N GLY A 15 3.85 -8.95 -12.17
CA GLY A 15 4.36 -10.10 -11.42
C GLY A 15 4.32 -9.95 -9.90
N TYR A 16 4.01 -8.75 -9.38
CA TYR A 16 3.82 -8.51 -7.95
C TYR A 16 2.34 -8.25 -7.62
N THR A 17 1.90 -8.78 -6.48
CA THR A 17 0.49 -8.69 -6.06
C THR A 17 0.37 -8.40 -4.57
N LEU A 18 -0.65 -7.62 -4.22
CA LEU A 18 -1.23 -7.52 -2.89
C LEU A 18 -2.59 -8.25 -2.89
N THR A 19 -3.08 -8.55 -1.70
CA THR A 19 -4.42 -9.08 -1.45
C THR A 19 -5.36 -7.89 -1.18
N ASP A 20 -6.45 -7.78 -1.92
CA ASP A 20 -7.49 -6.75 -1.72
C ASP A 20 -8.47 -7.12 -0.58
N SER A 21 -9.43 -6.23 -0.31
CA SER A 21 -10.47 -6.43 0.72
C SER A 21 -11.42 -7.61 0.43
N GLU A 22 -11.45 -8.11 -0.80
CA GLU A 22 -12.24 -9.27 -1.21
C GLU A 22 -11.41 -10.57 -1.18
N GLY A 23 -10.15 -10.49 -0.74
CA GLY A 23 -9.23 -11.64 -0.70
C GLY A 23 -8.61 -11.99 -2.06
N ARG A 24 -8.75 -11.14 -3.08
CA ARG A 24 -8.20 -11.37 -4.42
C ARG A 24 -6.79 -10.80 -4.52
N ARG A 25 -5.96 -11.45 -5.35
CA ARG A 25 -4.63 -10.93 -5.71
C ARG A 25 -4.77 -9.86 -6.80
N THR A 26 -4.19 -8.69 -6.56
CA THR A 26 -4.22 -7.54 -7.48
C THR A 26 -2.89 -6.80 -7.43
N SER A 27 -2.49 -6.18 -8.55
CA SER A 27 -1.33 -5.28 -8.58
C SER A 27 -1.66 -3.87 -8.11
N THR A 28 -2.94 -3.54 -7.92
CA THR A 28 -3.39 -2.21 -7.49
C THR A 28 -4.39 -2.31 -6.34
N VAL A 29 -4.16 -1.54 -5.27
CA VAL A 29 -5.06 -1.41 -4.13
C VAL A 29 -5.32 0.06 -3.81
N HIS A 30 -6.58 0.40 -3.55
CA HIS A 30 -7.05 1.76 -3.29
C HIS A 30 -7.50 1.92 -1.84
N GLY A 31 -7.48 3.15 -1.33
CA GLY A 31 -7.97 3.47 0.02
C GLY A 31 -7.20 2.72 1.12
N VAL A 32 -5.91 2.47 0.89
CA VAL A 32 -5.05 1.74 1.82
C VAL A 32 -4.29 2.70 2.71
N ARG A 33 -3.82 2.22 3.86
CA ARG A 33 -2.78 2.89 4.63
C ARG A 33 -1.43 2.28 4.26
N PHE A 34 -0.41 3.11 4.11
CA PHE A 34 0.93 2.63 3.81
C PHE A 34 2.02 3.42 4.54
N ALA A 35 3.17 2.78 4.73
CA ALA A 35 4.38 3.40 5.27
C ALA A 35 5.61 2.90 4.51
N ILE A 36 6.58 3.78 4.26
CA ILE A 36 7.83 3.45 3.57
C ILE A 36 8.95 3.39 4.62
N GLU A 37 9.58 2.23 4.77
CA GLU A 37 10.63 2.00 5.76
C GLU A 37 11.73 1.10 5.20
N GLY A 38 12.99 1.55 5.27
CA GLY A 38 14.15 0.69 4.99
C GLY A 38 14.16 0.04 3.60
N GLY A 39 13.54 0.66 2.59
CA GLY A 39 13.41 0.09 1.25
C GLY A 39 12.24 -0.88 1.07
N TYR A 40 11.29 -0.88 1.99
CA TYR A 40 10.04 -1.62 1.92
C TYR A 40 8.84 -0.67 1.97
N LEU A 41 7.74 -1.11 1.38
CA LEU A 41 6.42 -0.51 1.53
C LEU A 41 5.55 -1.48 2.36
N ASN A 42 5.17 -1.03 3.54
CA ASN A 42 4.18 -1.69 4.39
C ASN A 42 2.79 -1.20 3.98
N VAL A 43 1.84 -2.10 3.75
CA VAL A 43 0.48 -1.78 3.28
C VAL A 43 -0.57 -2.45 4.16
N GLU A 44 -1.43 -1.63 4.76
CA GLU A 44 -2.65 -2.02 5.46
C GLU A 44 -3.84 -1.85 4.53
N VAL A 45 -4.45 -2.97 4.14
CA VAL A 45 -5.66 -2.99 3.31
C VAL A 45 -6.87 -3.20 4.22
N PRO A 46 -7.90 -2.33 4.18
CA PRO A 46 -9.11 -2.52 4.99
C PRO A 46 -9.72 -3.91 4.79
N GLY A 47 -10.05 -4.60 5.89
CA GLY A 47 -10.60 -5.96 5.85
C GLY A 47 -9.57 -7.09 5.70
N VAL A 48 -8.30 -6.77 5.44
CA VAL A 48 -7.21 -7.76 5.46
C VAL A 48 -6.57 -7.76 6.85
N PRO A 49 -6.49 -8.91 7.55
CA PRO A 49 -6.10 -8.96 8.97
C PRO A 49 -4.60 -8.76 9.24
N HIS A 50 -3.80 -8.48 8.21
CA HIS A 50 -2.33 -8.40 8.32
C HIS A 50 -1.77 -7.28 7.45
N VAL A 51 -0.65 -6.70 7.88
CA VAL A 51 0.16 -5.81 7.05
C VAL A 51 0.85 -6.63 5.96
N GLN A 52 0.69 -6.20 4.72
CA GLN A 52 1.38 -6.78 3.56
C GLN A 52 2.64 -5.97 3.27
N ILE A 53 3.77 -6.65 3.08
CA ILE A 53 5.07 -6.00 2.89
C ILE A 53 5.54 -6.30 1.47
N VAL A 54 5.92 -5.26 0.74
CA VAL A 54 6.56 -5.38 -0.58
C VAL A 54 7.89 -4.63 -0.58
N SER A 55 8.85 -5.12 -1.35
CA SER A 55 10.08 -4.40 -1.57
C SER A 55 9.80 -3.14 -2.40
N ALA A 56 10.43 -2.02 -2.08
CA ALA A 56 10.22 -0.76 -2.81
C ALA A 56 10.48 -0.89 -4.34
N PRO A 57 11.45 -1.69 -4.82
CA PRO A 57 11.61 -1.94 -6.25
C PRO A 57 10.41 -2.61 -6.94
N ALA A 58 9.52 -3.27 -6.19
CA ALA A 58 8.29 -3.86 -6.73
C ALA A 58 7.17 -2.82 -6.93
N VAL A 59 7.34 -1.60 -6.44
CA VAL A 59 6.33 -0.55 -6.46
C VAL A 59 6.47 0.26 -7.76
N ARG A 60 5.37 0.38 -8.50
CA ARG A 60 5.28 1.19 -9.72
C ARG A 60 4.91 2.64 -9.39
N LEU A 61 3.89 2.85 -8.56
CA LEU A 61 3.41 4.18 -8.17
C LEU A 61 2.74 4.12 -6.80
N VAL A 62 2.93 5.17 -6.00
CA VAL A 62 2.13 5.43 -4.80
C VAL A 62 1.59 6.84 -4.89
N THR A 63 0.28 6.98 -4.71
CA THR A 63 -0.39 8.29 -4.67
C THR A 63 -0.94 8.50 -3.27
N CYS A 64 -0.61 9.64 -2.65
CA CYS A 64 -1.19 10.01 -1.36
C CYS A 64 -2.56 10.64 -1.58
N ASP A 65 -3.53 10.28 -0.74
CA ASP A 65 -4.77 11.05 -0.65
C ASP A 65 -4.43 12.46 -0.15
N GLY A 66 -4.92 13.49 -0.84
CA GLY A 66 -4.72 14.87 -0.42
C GLY A 66 -5.40 15.14 0.92
N VAL A 67 -4.77 15.92 1.79
CA VAL A 67 -5.49 16.53 2.92
C VAL A 67 -6.42 17.58 2.32
N LEU A 68 -7.72 17.27 2.22
CA LEU A 68 -8.74 18.29 1.98
C LEU A 68 -8.77 19.18 3.23
N THR A 69 -7.98 20.25 3.23
CA THR A 69 -8.16 21.35 4.20
C THR A 69 -9.49 22.01 3.86
N SER A 70 -10.54 21.69 4.61
CA SER A 70 -11.78 22.47 4.65
C SER A 70 -11.54 23.83 5.30
#